data_AF-D2U1B9-F1
#
_entry.id   AF-D2U1B9-F1
#
_cell.length_a   1.000
_cell.length_b   1.000
_cell.length_c   1.000
_cell.angle_alpha   90.00
_cell.angle_beta   90.00
_cell.angle_gamma   90.00
#
_symmetry.space_group_name_H-M   'P 1'
#
loop_
_entity.id
_entity.type
_entity.pdbx_description
1 polymer ?
#
loop_
_entity_poly.entity_id
_entity_poly.type
_entity_poly.pdbx_seq_one_letter_code
_entity_poly.pdbx_strand_id
1 'polypeptide(L)' 'MKIVDSSTAQHEKIKAAISHESYSKLIRAMEVAGYIYEHISKHSCEHEPMPWLPEIMDYLREDISCIFTEIDKYS' A
#
# COMPACT_ATOMS: atom_id res chain seq x y z
N MET A 1 -6.56 3.51 16.26
CA MET A 1 -5.81 2.83 15.19
C MET A 1 -6.07 1.34 15.33
N LYS A 2 -6.86 0.73 14.42
CA LYS A 2 -7.03 -0.72 14.40
C LYS A 2 -5.79 -1.29 13.74
N ILE A 3 -4.98 -2.04 14.49
CA ILE A 3 -3.88 -2.81 13.93
C ILE A 3 -4.53 -3.90 13.08
N VAL A 4 -4.41 -3.80 11.76
CA VAL A 4 -4.88 -4.83 10.85
C VAL A 4 -3.91 -5.99 11.01
N ASP A 5 -4.43 -7.15 11.41
CA ASP A 5 -3.65 -8.34 11.70
C ASP A 5 -3.05 -8.93 10.41
N SER A 6 -1.85 -8.49 10.04
CA SER A 6 -1.12 -8.87 8.82
C SER A 6 -0.52 -10.28 8.91
N SER A 7 -1.29 -11.24 9.43
CA SER A 7 -0.88 -12.64 9.54
C SER A 7 -0.65 -13.27 8.16
N THR A 8 0.22 -14.28 8.09
CA THR A 8 0.51 -15.05 6.87
C THR A 8 -0.75 -15.63 6.23
N ALA A 9 -1.75 -15.97 7.04
CA ALA A 9 -3.04 -16.47 6.58
C ALA A 9 -3.86 -15.43 5.80
N GLN A 10 -3.78 -14.15 6.16
CA GLN A 10 -4.42 -13.08 5.39
C GLN A 10 -3.73 -12.85 4.05
N HIS A 11 -2.39 -12.88 4.01
CA HIS A 11 -1.63 -12.76 2.77
C HIS A 11 -1.94 -13.89 1.78
N GLU A 12 -2.00 -15.14 2.24
CA GLU A 12 -2.35 -16.28 1.37
C GLU A 12 -3.80 -16.18 0.85
N LYS A 13 -4.75 -15.72 1.67
CA LYS A 13 -6.13 -15.50 1.24
C LYS A 13 -6.24 -14.40 0.18
N ILE A 14 -5.51 -13.29 0.36
CA ILE A 14 -5.47 -12.19 -0.61
C ILE A 14 -4.84 -12.68 -1.92
N LYS A 15 -3.72 -13.40 -1.85
CA LYS A 15 -3.04 -13.99 -3.01
C LYS A 15 -3.92 -14.94 -3.83
N ALA A 16 -4.86 -15.64 -3.18
CA ALA A 16 -5.84 -16.48 -3.87
C ALA A 16 -6.96 -15.68 -4.54
N ALA A 17 -7.17 -14.41 -4.16
CA ALA A 17 -8.29 -13.56 -4.61
C ALA A 17 -7.90 -12.54 -5.69
N ILE A 18 -6.60 -12.29 -5.92
CA ILE A 18 -6.10 -11.32 -6.89
C ILE A 18 -4.99 -11.90 -7.74
N SER A 19 -4.80 -11.34 -8.93
CA SER A 19 -3.73 -11.68 -9.85
C SER A 19 -2.35 -11.48 -9.24
N HIS A 20 -1.36 -12.19 -9.76
CA HIS A 20 0.05 -12.00 -9.38
C HIS A 20 0.51 -10.54 -9.57
N GLU A 21 0.01 -9.86 -10.60
CA GLU A 21 0.32 -8.44 -10.85
C GLU A 21 -0.23 -7.55 -9.73
N SER A 22 -1.51 -7.71 -9.37
CA SER A 22 -2.13 -6.95 -8.28
C SER A 22 -1.51 -7.27 -6.92
N TYR A 23 -1.12 -8.52 -6.68
CA TYR A 23 -0.38 -8.90 -5.48
C TYR A 23 1.00 -8.21 -5.41
N SER A 24 1.69 -8.09 -6.55
CA SER A 24 2.97 -7.38 -6.64
C SER A 24 2.80 -5.87 -6.38
N LYS A 25 1.72 -5.27 -6.89
CA LYS A 25 1.36 -3.86 -6.61
C LYS A 25 1.06 -3.65 -5.12
N LEU A 26 0.39 -4.61 -4.46
CA LEU A 26 0.10 -4.54 -3.04
C LEU A 26 1.38 -4.56 -2.19
N ILE A 27 2.31 -5.47 -2.49
CA ILE A 27 3.61 -5.52 -1.80
C ILE A 27 4.34 -4.18 -1.93
N ARG A 28 4.44 -3.67 -3.17
CA ARG A 28 5.08 -2.38 -3.43
C ARG A 28 4.41 -1.24 -2.64
N ALA A 29 3.09 -1.22 -2.58
CA ALA A 29 2.37 -0.19 -1.83
C ALA A 29 2.70 -0.24 -0.33
N MET A 30 2.81 -1.44 0.25
CA MET A 30 3.22 -1.64 1.64
C MET A 30 4.66 -1.17 1.88
N GLU A 31 5.59 -1.50 0.99
CA GLU A 31 7.00 -1.08 1.08
C GLU A 31 7.15 0.43 1.02
N VAL A 32 6.53 1.08 0.03
CA VAL A 32 6.57 2.54 -0.13
C VAL A 32 5.96 3.24 1.08
N ALA A 33 4.83 2.77 1.61
CA ALA A 33 4.25 3.31 2.84
C ALA A 33 5.22 3.20 4.03
N GLY A 34 5.93 2.06 4.13
CA GLY A 34 7.00 1.87 5.12
C GLY A 34 8.14 2.87 4.97
N TYR A 35 8.62 3.10 3.75
CA TYR A 35 9.70 4.05 3.47
C TYR A 35 9.30 5.50 3.75
N ILE A 36 8.06 5.89 3.43
CA ILE A 36 7.54 7.23 3.78
C ILE A 36 7.56 7.40 5.30
N TYR A 37 7.05 6.41 6.04
CA TYR A 37 7.06 6.45 7.50
C TYR A 37 8.47 6.53 8.08
N GLU A 38 9.40 5.72 7.57
CA GLU A 38 10.81 5.73 8.00
C GLU A 38 11.45 7.09 7.71
N HIS A 39 11.23 7.65 6.52
CA HIS A 39 11.74 8.96 6.13
C HIS A 39 11.24 10.06 7.09
N ILE A 40 9.93 10.12 7.32
CA ILE A 40 9.33 11.10 8.22
C ILE A 40 9.90 10.96 9.64
N SER A 41 9.94 9.73 10.15
CA SER A 41 10.42 9.44 11.51
C SER A 41 11.91 9.78 11.69
N LYS A 42 12.74 9.45 10.69
CA LYS A 42 14.19 9.66 10.74
C LYS A 42 14.59 11.13 10.65
N HIS A 43 13.82 11.92 9.91
CA HIS A 43 14.10 13.33 9.67
C HIS A 43 13.25 14.27 10.53
N SER A 44 12.34 13.74 11.36
CA SER A 44 11.38 14.50 12.18
C SER A 44 10.72 15.62 11.37
N CYS A 45 10.31 15.28 10.14
CA CYS A 45 9.76 16.22 9.17
C CYS A 45 8.23 16.17 9.12
N GLU A 46 7.57 15.81 10.23
CA GLU A 46 6.10 15.69 10.32
C GLU A 46 5.36 16.99 9.97
N HIS A 47 6.06 18.13 10.08
CA HIS A 47 5.53 19.47 9.85
C HIS A 47 6.15 20.19 8.65
N GLU A 48 7.10 19.55 7.96
CA GLU A 48 7.76 20.12 6.79
C GLU A 48 6.99 19.77 5.51
N PRO A 49 6.91 20.69 4.54
CA PRO A 49 6.34 20.36 3.23
C PRO A 49 7.19 19.27 2.56
N MET A 50 6.51 18.24 2.05
CA MET A 50 7.11 17.17 1.25
C MET A 50 6.56 17.26 -0.18
N PRO A 51 7.18 18.06 -1.09
CA PRO A 51 6.64 18.30 -2.43
C PRO A 51 6.50 17.03 -3.29
N TRP A 52 7.29 16.00 -2.99
CA TRP A 52 7.24 14.70 -3.65
C TRP A 52 6.08 13.81 -3.15
N LEU A 53 5.54 14.07 -1.96
CA LEU A 53 4.56 13.18 -1.32
C LEU A 53 3.25 13.07 -2.12
N PRO A 54 2.66 14.14 -2.68
CA PRO A 54 1.45 14.03 -3.47
C PRO A 54 1.58 13.05 -4.65
N GLU A 55 2.68 13.12 -5.40
CA GLU A 55 2.92 12.25 -6.56
C GLU A 55 3.03 10.77 -6.15
N ILE A 56 3.72 10.49 -5.02
CA ILE A 56 3.79 9.13 -4.49
C ILE A 56 2.41 8.64 -4.03
N MET A 57 1.62 9.51 -3.40
CA MET A 57 0.26 9.15 -2.95
C MET A 57 -0.68 8.87 -4.13
N ASP A 58 -0.55 9.60 -5.24
CA ASP A 58 -1.32 9.34 -6.46
C ASP A 58 -0.94 7.97 -7.05
N TYR A 59 0.36 7.65 -7.12
CA TYR A 59 0.82 6.34 -7.57
C TYR A 59 0.30 5.19 -6.71
N LEU A 60 0.36 5.33 -5.38
CA LEU A 60 -0.20 4.35 -4.45
C LEU A 60 -1.70 4.21 -4.61
N ARG A 61 -2.40 5.31 -4.84
CA ARG A 61 -3.85 5.32 -5.07
C ARG A 61 -4.22 4.53 -6.32
N GLU A 62 -3.47 4.69 -7.42
CA GLU A 62 -3.70 3.95 -8.66
C GLU A 62 -3.49 2.45 -8.46
N ASP A 63 -2.40 2.05 -7.81
CA ASP A 63 -2.12 0.65 -7.48
C ASP A 63 -3.24 0.02 -6.65
N ILE A 64 -3.66 0.71 -5.58
CA ILE A 64 -4.73 0.26 -4.68
C ILE A 64 -6.08 0.20 -5.42
N SER A 65 -6.37 1.17 -6.28
CA SER A 65 -7.62 1.21 -7.06
C SER A 65 -7.69 0.05 -8.07
N CYS A 66 -6.56 -0.28 -8.69
CA CYS A 66 -6.43 -1.44 -9.57
C CYS A 66 -6.78 -2.75 -8.82
N ILE A 67 -6.25 -2.90 -7.61
CA ILE A 67 -6.48 -4.08 -6.77
C ILE A 67 -7.96 -4.18 -6.35
N PHE A 68 -8.56 -3.08 -5.87
CA PHE A 68 -9.99 -3.08 -5.49
C PHE A 68 -10.89 -3.39 -6.68
N THR A 69 -10.61 -2.80 -7.85
CA THR A 69 -11.37 -3.09 -9.07
C THR A 69 -11.30 -4.57 -9.46
N GLU A 70 -10.15 -5.22 -9.23
CA GLU A 70 -10.01 -6.63 -9.47
C GLU A 70 -10.84 -7.46 -8.49
N ILE A 71 -10.76 -7.16 -7.19
CA ILE A 71 -11.55 -7.85 -6.16
C ILE A 71 -13.06 -7.73 -6.42
N ASP A 72 -13.52 -6.53 -6.80
CA ASP A 72 -14.92 -6.25 -7.10
C ASP A 72 -15.43 -7.01 -8.33
N LYS A 73 -14.57 -7.31 -9.32
CA LYS A 73 -14.93 -8.13 -10.49
C LYS A 73 -15.17 -9.60 -10.15
N TYR A 74 -14.62 -10.07 -9.04
CA TYR A 74 -14.69 -11.47 -8.62
C TYR A 74 -15.56 -11.70 -7.37
N SER A 75 -16.28 -10.66 -6.91
CA SER A 75 -17.26 -10.70 -5.80
C SER A 75 -18.69 -10.78 -6.32
#